data_AF-A0A742RLS9-F1
#
_entry.id   AF-A0A742RLS9-F1
#
_cell.length_a   1.000
_cell.length_b   1.000
_cell.length_c   1.000
_cell.angle_alpha   90.00
_cell.angle_beta   90.00
_cell.angle_gamma   90.00
#
_symmetry.space_group_name_H-M   'P 1'
#
loop_
_entity.id
_entity.type
_entity.pdbx_description
1 polymer ?
#
loop_
_entity_poly.entity_id
_entity_poly.type
_entity_poly.pdbx_seq_one_letter_code
_entity_poly.pdbx_strand_id
1 'polypeptide(L)'
;MEREEILFRTLEKYLLGEKLRSLTQAGVEDTEPFIKLVQSALQRRKSRAGYALENHLEQVVTDHSVTYTRTGVTEKHLKPDFIFPGISHYHDSEFPRARLTMLASKSTCKDRWRQMLNEAVRIPDKHLLTLEPSISENQTNEMKSEQVQPVIPQGLHSSYTLAQQTWLINIAGFIDLTRYRRRSNCWQS
;
A
#
# COMPACT_ATOMS: atom_id res chain seq x y z
N MET A 1 -4.33 -5.22 12.40
CA MET A 1 -5.33 -5.20 11.31
C MET A 1 -6.55 -6.09 11.57
N GLU A 2 -6.42 -7.38 11.89
CA GLU A 2 -7.58 -8.27 12.09
C GLU A 2 -8.61 -7.75 13.11
N ARG A 3 -8.15 -7.33 14.29
CA ARG A 3 -9.02 -6.73 15.32
C ARG A 3 -9.77 -5.49 14.81
N GLU A 4 -9.11 -4.67 14.00
CA GLU A 4 -9.72 -3.48 13.41
C GLU A 4 -10.83 -3.85 12.41
N GLU A 5 -10.59 -4.87 11.58
CA GLU A 5 -11.58 -5.40 10.62
C GLU A 5 -12.79 -5.99 11.35
N ILE A 6 -12.60 -6.73 12.44
CA ILE A 6 -13.70 -7.28 13.25
C ILE A 6 -14.60 -6.16 13.81
N LEU A 7 -13.98 -5.13 14.41
CA LEU A 7 -14.72 -3.98 14.95
C LEU A 7 -15.48 -3.25 13.84
N PHE A 8 -14.86 -3.07 12.68
CA PHE A 8 -15.51 -2.46 11.53
C PHE A 8 -16.72 -3.25 11.06
N ARG A 9 -16.57 -4.56 10.83
CA ARG A 9 -17.64 -5.42 10.31
C ARG A 9 -18.82 -5.47 11.27
N THR A 10 -18.55 -5.46 12.57
CA THR A 10 -19.59 -5.39 13.60
C THR A 10 -20.42 -4.11 13.47
N LEU A 11 -19.77 -2.95 13.42
CA LEU A 11 -20.44 -1.66 13.28
C LEU A 11 -21.16 -1.53 11.93
N GLU A 12 -20.51 -1.95 10.85
CA GLU A 12 -21.08 -1.90 9.50
C GLU A 12 -22.34 -2.75 9.40
N LYS A 13 -22.33 -3.98 9.97
CA LYS A 13 -23.50 -4.86 10.01
C LYS A 13 -24.68 -4.21 10.72
N TYR A 14 -24.42 -3.52 11.83
CA TYR A 14 -25.46 -2.78 12.57
C TYR A 14 -26.07 -1.66 11.72
N LEU A 15 -25.24 -0.75 11.20
CA LEU A 15 -25.69 0.43 10.44
C LEU A 15 -26.33 0.06 9.10
N LEU A 16 -25.75 -0.91 8.38
CA LEU A 16 -26.30 -1.36 7.11
C LEU A 16 -27.61 -2.13 7.31
N GLY A 17 -27.70 -2.93 8.37
CA GLY A 17 -28.92 -3.64 8.73
C GLY A 17 -30.07 -2.67 9.05
N GLU A 18 -29.79 -1.56 9.73
CA GLU A 18 -30.78 -0.52 10.00
C GLU A 18 -31.32 0.13 8.70
N LYS A 19 -30.41 0.53 7.80
CA LYS A 19 -30.79 1.15 6.51
C LYS A 19 -31.54 0.18 5.59
N LEU A 20 -31.14 -1.10 5.57
CA LEU A 20 -31.84 -2.12 4.79
C LEU A 20 -33.25 -2.34 5.35
N ARG A 21 -33.40 -2.42 6.68
CA ARG A 21 -34.72 -2.53 7.32
C ARG A 21 -35.61 -1.33 6.99
N SER A 22 -35.08 -0.10 7.04
CA SER A 22 -35.88 1.08 6.71
C SER A 22 -36.36 1.08 5.26
N LEU A 23 -35.50 0.67 4.31
CA LEU A 23 -35.88 0.55 2.89
C LEU A 23 -36.95 -0.52 2.67
N THR A 24 -36.83 -1.68 3.33
CA THR A 24 -37.86 -2.73 3.24
C THR A 24 -39.19 -2.30 3.87
N GLN A 25 -39.16 -1.60 5.01
CA GLN A 25 -40.37 -1.13 5.71
C GLN A 25 -41.07 -0.01 4.95
N ALA A 26 -40.34 0.79 4.19
CA ALA A 26 -40.90 1.84 3.34
C ALA A 26 -41.64 1.29 2.09
N GLY A 27 -41.66 -0.03 1.88
CA GLY A 27 -42.39 -0.66 0.78
C GLY A 27 -41.86 -0.26 -0.60
N VAL A 28 -40.56 0.05 -0.70
CA VAL A 28 -39.95 0.49 -1.95
C VAL A 28 -39.93 -0.67 -2.96
N GLU A 29 -40.74 -0.58 -4.02
CA GLU A 29 -40.74 -1.54 -5.14
C GLU A 29 -39.54 -1.34 -6.07
N ASP A 30 -38.98 -0.13 -6.10
CA ASP A 30 -37.76 0.18 -6.84
C ASP A 30 -36.53 -0.48 -6.21
N THR A 31 -35.78 -1.22 -7.01
CA THR A 31 -34.56 -1.90 -6.57
C THR A 31 -33.34 -0.97 -6.50
N GLU A 32 -33.39 0.19 -7.16
CA GLU A 32 -32.26 1.10 -7.30
C GLU A 32 -31.71 1.62 -5.94
N PRO A 33 -32.54 1.97 -4.94
CA PRO A 33 -32.04 2.38 -3.62
C PRO A 33 -31.24 1.28 -2.89
N PHE A 34 -31.60 0.00 -3.08
CA PHE A 34 -30.88 -1.12 -2.50
C PHE A 34 -29.50 -1.28 -3.18
N ILE A 35 -29.46 -1.20 -4.50
CA ILE A 35 -28.23 -1.31 -5.29
C ILE A 35 -27.26 -0.20 -4.88
N LYS A 36 -27.71 1.06 -4.83
CA LYS A 36 -26.90 2.22 -4.40
C LYS A 36 -26.35 2.04 -2.99
N LEU A 37 -27.16 1.54 -2.06
CA LEU A 37 -26.73 1.31 -0.68
C LEU A 37 -25.62 0.25 -0.59
N VAL A 38 -25.78 -0.88 -1.28
CA VAL A 38 -24.78 -1.97 -1.32
C VAL A 38 -23.50 -1.49 -2.01
N GLN A 39 -23.61 -0.82 -3.15
CA GLN A 39 -22.45 -0.25 -3.86
C GLN A 39 -21.68 0.72 -2.98
N SER A 40 -22.37 1.64 -2.30
CA SER A 40 -21.75 2.58 -1.36
C SER A 40 -21.02 1.85 -0.22
N ALA A 41 -21.59 0.79 0.35
CA ALA A 41 -20.92 -0.02 1.36
C ALA A 41 -19.65 -0.69 0.81
N LEU A 42 -19.73 -1.29 -0.39
CA LEU A 42 -18.57 -1.94 -1.03
C LEU A 42 -17.44 -0.94 -1.33
N GLN A 43 -17.76 0.28 -1.78
CA GLN A 43 -16.74 1.30 -2.03
C GLN A 43 -16.09 1.80 -0.73
N ARG A 44 -16.88 1.97 0.34
CA ARG A 44 -16.34 2.31 1.67
C ARG A 44 -15.38 1.24 2.19
N ARG A 45 -15.71 -0.05 2.04
CA ARG A 45 -14.79 -1.15 2.41
C ARG A 45 -13.47 -1.07 1.66
N LYS A 46 -13.51 -0.85 0.34
CA LYS A 46 -12.31 -0.72 -0.49
C LYS A 46 -11.44 0.45 -0.06
N SER A 47 -12.04 1.63 0.08
CA SER A 47 -11.31 2.84 0.51
C SER A 47 -10.72 2.68 1.91
N ARG A 48 -11.49 2.15 2.85
CA ARG A 48 -11.04 1.91 4.22
C ARG A 48 -9.86 0.93 4.28
N ALA A 49 -9.93 -0.20 3.55
CA ALA A 49 -8.85 -1.18 3.56
C ALA A 49 -7.52 -0.58 3.10
N GLY A 50 -7.54 0.29 2.09
CA GLY A 50 -6.37 1.06 1.66
C GLY A 50 -5.83 1.96 2.76
N TYR A 51 -6.69 2.84 3.31
CA TYR A 51 -6.29 3.76 4.39
C TYR A 51 -5.81 3.04 5.65
N ALA A 52 -6.45 1.93 6.04
CA ALA A 52 -6.03 1.15 7.19
C ALA A 52 -4.62 0.61 6.97
N LEU A 53 -4.34 0.01 5.82
CA LEU A 53 -3.00 -0.51 5.51
C LEU A 53 -1.94 0.60 5.56
N GLU A 54 -2.21 1.76 4.96
CA GLU A 54 -1.31 2.92 5.03
C GLU A 54 -1.10 3.40 6.46
N ASN A 55 -2.15 3.49 7.28
CA ASN A 55 -2.05 3.94 8.67
C ASN A 55 -1.25 2.95 9.52
N HIS A 56 -1.45 1.64 9.36
CA HIS A 56 -0.65 0.62 10.06
C HIS A 56 0.81 0.68 9.63
N LEU A 57 1.07 0.86 8.32
CA LEU A 57 2.43 1.03 7.81
C LEU A 57 3.10 2.28 8.39
N GLU A 58 2.38 3.40 8.43
CA GLU A 58 2.86 4.66 9.01
C GLU A 58 3.27 4.48 10.48
N GLN A 59 2.43 3.78 11.27
CA GLN A 59 2.75 3.46 12.65
C GLN A 59 4.02 2.60 12.76
N VAL A 60 4.14 1.55 11.95
CA VAL A 60 5.31 0.66 11.94
C VAL A 60 6.59 1.43 11.61
N VAL A 61 6.55 2.30 10.59
CA VAL A 61 7.70 3.14 10.19
C VAL A 61 8.09 4.11 11.33
N THR A 62 7.09 4.71 11.98
CA THR A 62 7.27 5.63 13.11
C THR A 62 7.89 4.92 14.33
N ASP A 63 7.37 3.75 14.70
CA ASP A 63 7.87 2.93 15.81
C ASP A 63 9.33 2.52 15.58
N HIS A 64 9.73 2.35 14.32
CA HIS A 64 11.10 2.06 13.92
C HIS A 64 12.00 3.29 13.75
N SER A 65 11.50 4.49 14.05
CA SER A 65 12.22 5.78 13.95
C SER A 65 12.82 6.03 12.57
N VAL A 66 12.14 5.56 11.53
CA VAL A 66 12.50 5.82 10.13
C VAL A 66 11.86 7.13 9.72
N THR A 67 12.65 8.03 9.14
CA THR A 67 12.16 9.32 8.62
C THR A 67 11.49 9.12 7.27
N TYR A 68 10.32 9.72 7.08
CA TYR A 68 9.55 9.62 5.83
C TYR A 68 8.70 10.88 5.59
N THR A 69 8.12 10.97 4.40
CA THR A 69 7.00 11.87 4.11
C THR A 69 5.87 11.06 3.48
N ARG A 70 4.68 11.15 4.05
CA ARG A 70 3.46 10.55 3.50
C ARG A 70 2.83 11.48 2.46
N THR A 71 2.40 10.95 1.32
CA THR A 71 1.72 11.69 0.24
C THR A 71 2.47 12.93 -0.26
N GLY A 72 3.81 12.87 -0.27
CA GLY A 72 4.66 13.97 -0.74
C GLY A 72 4.49 14.22 -2.24
N VAL A 73 4.44 15.49 -2.64
CA VAL A 73 4.27 15.86 -4.06
C VAL A 73 5.58 15.71 -4.81
N THR A 74 5.62 14.85 -5.82
CA THR A 74 6.74 14.66 -6.74
C THR A 74 6.48 15.40 -8.07
N GLU A 75 7.15 15.00 -9.15
CA GLU A 75 6.92 15.58 -10.47
C GLU A 75 5.46 15.40 -10.91
N LYS A 76 4.98 16.34 -11.75
CA LYS A 76 3.63 16.29 -12.35
C LYS A 76 2.48 16.21 -11.33
N HIS A 77 2.67 16.74 -10.12
CA HIS A 77 1.71 16.70 -9.03
C HIS A 77 1.31 15.27 -8.58
N LEU A 78 2.15 14.28 -8.89
CA LEU A 78 1.95 12.92 -8.41
C LEU A 78 2.27 12.83 -6.92
N LYS A 79 1.61 11.89 -6.24
CA LYS A 79 1.67 11.72 -4.79
C LYS A 79 1.86 10.25 -4.45
N PRO A 80 3.11 9.74 -4.49
CA PRO A 80 3.40 8.43 -3.93
C PRO A 80 3.01 8.37 -2.44
N ASP A 81 2.62 7.18 -1.99
CA ASP A 81 2.12 6.99 -0.62
C ASP A 81 3.18 7.35 0.42
N PHE A 82 4.42 6.87 0.27
CA PHE A 82 5.54 7.17 1.16
C PHE A 82 6.85 7.42 0.40
N ILE A 83 7.58 8.45 0.82
CA ILE A 83 8.93 8.79 0.35
C ILE A 83 9.90 8.83 1.53
N PHE A 84 11.06 8.22 1.37
CA PHE A 84 12.12 8.10 2.37
C PHE A 84 13.44 8.70 1.84
N PRO A 85 14.19 9.46 2.65
CA PRO A 85 13.89 9.83 4.04
C PRO A 85 12.83 10.94 4.17
N GLY A 86 12.43 11.57 3.07
CA GLY A 86 11.37 12.55 3.04
C GLY A 86 11.36 13.35 1.74
N ILE A 87 10.32 14.13 1.52
CA ILE A 87 10.10 14.84 0.25
C ILE A 87 11.09 15.98 0.03
N SER A 88 11.62 16.61 1.10
CA SER A 88 12.65 17.63 0.98
C SER A 88 13.93 17.07 0.32
N HIS A 89 14.37 15.90 0.77
CA HIS A 89 15.51 15.18 0.20
C HIS A 89 15.22 14.68 -1.23
N TYR A 90 13.97 14.35 -1.52
CA TYR A 90 13.55 14.02 -2.87
C TYR A 90 13.63 15.20 -3.84
N HIS A 91 13.46 16.44 -3.38
CA HIS A 91 13.58 17.63 -4.22
C HIS A 91 14.99 18.23 -4.26
N ASP A 92 15.84 17.87 -3.30
CA ASP A 92 17.24 18.28 -3.28
C ASP A 92 18.06 17.54 -4.36
N SER A 93 18.54 18.25 -5.38
CA SER A 93 19.31 17.66 -6.49
C SER A 93 20.65 17.07 -6.06
N GLU A 94 21.23 17.60 -4.97
CA GLU A 94 22.51 17.15 -4.42
C GLU A 94 22.33 15.88 -3.58
N PHE A 95 21.11 15.58 -3.14
CA PHE A 95 20.84 14.38 -2.38
C PHE A 95 20.97 13.12 -3.27
N PRO A 96 21.81 12.13 -2.88
CA PRO A 96 22.07 10.97 -3.72
C PRO A 96 20.80 10.14 -3.99
N ARG A 97 20.50 9.89 -5.26
CA ARG A 97 19.32 9.10 -5.68
C ARG A 97 19.30 7.70 -5.09
N ALA A 98 20.47 7.07 -4.93
CA ALA A 98 20.62 5.75 -4.31
C ALA A 98 20.15 5.68 -2.85
N ARG A 99 20.02 6.84 -2.19
CA ARG A 99 19.55 6.95 -0.80
C ARG A 99 18.06 7.26 -0.70
N LEU A 100 17.40 7.54 -1.83
CA LEU A 100 15.96 7.73 -1.90
C LEU A 100 15.27 6.37 -2.00
N THR A 101 14.11 6.25 -1.34
CA THR A 101 13.26 5.06 -1.44
C THR A 101 11.81 5.52 -1.49
N MET A 102 10.99 4.82 -2.27
CA MET A 102 9.54 5.00 -2.27
C MET A 102 8.85 3.69 -1.90
N LEU A 103 7.73 3.80 -1.20
CA LEU A 103 6.84 2.68 -0.91
C LEU A 103 5.42 3.08 -1.26
N ALA A 104 4.85 2.39 -2.24
CA ALA A 104 3.41 2.39 -2.48
C ALA A 104 2.75 1.31 -1.62
N SER A 105 1.49 1.50 -1.27
CA SER A 105 0.70 0.60 -0.46
C SER A 105 -0.60 0.28 -1.21
N LYS A 106 -0.85 -1.01 -1.48
CA LYS A 106 -2.09 -1.46 -2.12
C LYS A 106 -2.60 -2.70 -1.39
N SER A 107 -3.80 -2.61 -0.81
CA SER A 107 -4.44 -3.77 -0.19
C SER A 107 -4.63 -4.94 -1.18
N THR A 108 -4.85 -4.60 -2.46
CA THR A 108 -4.90 -5.54 -3.60
C THR A 108 -4.15 -4.94 -4.79
N CYS A 109 -3.28 -5.73 -5.39
CA CYS A 109 -2.33 -5.38 -6.42
C CYS A 109 -2.97 -5.37 -7.82
N LYS A 110 -3.63 -6.47 -8.25
CA LYS A 110 -4.22 -6.66 -9.61
C LYS A 110 -3.47 -5.91 -10.71
N ASP A 111 -4.10 -5.19 -11.64
CA ASP A 111 -3.34 -4.41 -12.64
C ASP A 111 -3.01 -2.97 -12.19
N ARG A 112 -3.50 -2.57 -11.01
CA ARG A 112 -3.41 -1.17 -10.55
C ARG A 112 -2.04 -0.78 -10.03
N TRP A 113 -1.16 -1.73 -9.74
CA TRP A 113 0.21 -1.42 -9.35
C TRP A 113 0.99 -0.70 -10.46
N ARG A 114 0.59 -0.80 -11.73
CA ARG A 114 1.25 -0.06 -12.81
C ARG A 114 1.14 1.46 -12.65
N GLN A 115 0.17 1.95 -11.89
CA GLN A 115 -0.04 3.38 -11.64
C GLN A 115 1.15 4.03 -10.91
N MET A 116 1.83 3.30 -10.02
CA MET A 116 2.99 3.83 -9.27
C MET A 116 4.28 3.94 -10.09
N LEU A 117 4.34 3.36 -11.30
CA LEU A 117 5.56 3.36 -12.12
C LEU A 117 6.04 4.78 -12.49
N ASN A 118 5.08 5.69 -12.65
CA ASN A 118 5.35 7.08 -12.98
C ASN A 118 5.49 7.98 -11.74
N GLU A 119 5.22 7.46 -10.54
CA GLU A 119 5.35 8.20 -9.29
C GLU A 119 6.83 8.20 -8.87
N ALA A 120 7.39 9.37 -8.57
CA ALA A 120 8.78 9.57 -8.15
C ALA A 120 9.87 9.14 -9.17
N VAL A 121 10.03 9.92 -10.24
CA VAL A 121 10.97 9.63 -11.34
C VAL A 121 12.43 9.46 -10.88
N ARG A 122 12.85 10.13 -9.81
CA ARG A 122 14.22 10.00 -9.28
C ARG A 122 14.51 8.63 -8.66
N ILE A 123 13.48 7.82 -8.40
CA ILE A 123 13.59 6.52 -7.72
C ILE A 123 13.26 5.41 -8.74
N PRO A 124 14.29 4.81 -9.37
CA PRO A 124 14.07 3.73 -10.34
C PRO A 124 13.52 2.47 -9.66
N ASP A 125 14.15 2.03 -8.55
CA ASP A 125 13.70 0.86 -7.80
C ASP A 125 12.56 1.24 -6.85
N LYS A 126 11.35 0.77 -7.17
CA LYS A 126 10.15 1.08 -6.41
C LYS A 126 9.74 -0.09 -5.53
N HIS A 127 9.05 0.20 -4.43
CA HIS A 127 8.58 -0.83 -3.52
C HIS A 127 7.07 -0.78 -3.41
N LEU A 128 6.44 -1.95 -3.31
CA LEU A 128 5.00 -2.08 -3.22
C LEU A 128 4.61 -3.00 -2.07
N LEU A 129 4.05 -2.42 -1.01
CA LEU A 129 3.44 -3.19 0.06
C LEU A 129 2.06 -3.70 -0.39
N THR A 130 1.83 -4.99 -0.23
CA THR A 130 0.49 -5.57 -0.42
C THR A 130 0.20 -6.71 0.55
N LEU A 131 -1.09 -6.91 0.80
CA LEU A 131 -1.64 -8.02 1.59
C LEU A 131 -2.31 -9.09 0.71
N GLU A 132 -2.22 -8.95 -0.62
CA GLU A 132 -2.81 -9.91 -1.55
C GLU A 132 -2.00 -11.21 -1.54
N PRO A 133 -2.55 -12.35 -1.08
CA PRO A 133 -1.86 -13.63 -1.15
C PRO A 133 -1.80 -14.15 -2.60
N SER A 134 -0.81 -14.99 -2.89
CA SER A 134 -0.75 -15.77 -4.13
C SER A 134 -0.83 -14.94 -5.43
N ILE A 135 -0.11 -13.82 -5.51
CA ILE A 135 0.06 -13.10 -6.77
C ILE A 135 0.75 -14.03 -7.78
N SER A 136 0.23 -14.11 -9.00
CA SER A 136 0.75 -15.02 -10.04
C SER A 136 2.23 -14.76 -10.37
N GLU A 137 2.95 -15.81 -10.77
CA GLU A 137 4.36 -15.70 -11.17
C GLU A 137 4.54 -14.72 -12.33
N ASN A 138 3.65 -14.78 -13.34
CA ASN A 138 3.66 -13.86 -14.47
C ASN A 138 3.61 -12.40 -14.01
N GLN A 139 2.70 -12.07 -13.10
CA GLN A 139 2.58 -10.72 -12.56
C GLN A 139 3.81 -10.31 -11.74
N THR A 140 4.38 -11.20 -10.92
CA THR A 140 5.63 -10.89 -10.20
C THR A 140 6.82 -10.73 -11.13
N ASN A 141 6.87 -11.46 -12.25
CA ASN A 141 7.90 -11.31 -13.28
C ASN A 141 7.76 -9.96 -14.00
N GLU A 142 6.54 -9.53 -14.30
CA GLU A 142 6.29 -8.18 -14.82
C GLU A 142 6.77 -7.11 -13.83
N MET A 143 6.41 -7.22 -12.54
CA MET A 143 6.89 -6.29 -11.51
C MET A 143 8.42 -6.24 -11.48
N LYS A 144 9.09 -7.39 -11.58
CA LYS A 144 10.54 -7.48 -11.61
C LYS A 144 11.13 -6.77 -12.82
N SER A 145 10.54 -6.96 -14.00
CA SER A 145 10.97 -6.28 -15.24
C SER A 145 10.80 -4.76 -15.16
N GLU A 146 9.82 -4.28 -14.40
CA GLU A 146 9.53 -2.86 -14.18
C GLU A 146 10.21 -2.29 -12.91
N GLN A 147 11.16 -3.03 -12.32
CA GLN A 147 11.89 -2.64 -11.10
C GLN A 147 10.98 -2.33 -9.89
N VAL A 148 9.85 -3.03 -9.79
CA VAL A 148 8.95 -2.98 -8.63
C VAL A 148 9.20 -4.16 -7.73
N GLN A 149 9.69 -3.90 -6.53
CA GLN A 149 9.98 -4.87 -5.49
C GLN A 149 8.76 -5.08 -4.57
N PRO A 150 8.12 -6.25 -4.55
CA PRO A 150 7.02 -6.53 -3.64
C PRO A 150 7.52 -6.62 -2.20
N VAL A 151 6.83 -5.92 -1.31
CA VAL A 151 6.99 -5.99 0.14
C VAL A 151 5.79 -6.72 0.71
N ILE A 152 5.99 -7.94 1.21
CA ILE A 152 4.90 -8.81 1.65
C ILE A 152 5.09 -9.15 3.14
N PRO A 153 4.07 -9.05 3.99
CA PRO A 153 4.15 -9.52 5.38
C PRO A 153 4.62 -10.98 5.44
N GLN A 154 5.54 -11.29 6.36
CA GLN A 154 6.19 -12.62 6.43
C GLN A 154 5.17 -13.78 6.48
N GLY A 155 4.06 -13.61 7.19
CA GLY A 155 3.01 -14.64 7.30
C GLY A 155 2.30 -14.99 5.98
N LEU A 156 2.41 -14.15 4.95
CA LEU A 156 1.83 -14.39 3.62
C LEU A 156 2.81 -15.00 2.63
N HIS A 157 4.11 -15.09 2.95
CA HIS A 157 5.13 -15.61 2.02
C HIS A 157 4.86 -17.06 1.60
N SER A 158 4.30 -17.87 2.50
CA SER A 158 3.93 -19.26 2.24
C SER A 158 2.85 -19.41 1.15
N SER A 159 2.14 -18.33 0.81
CA SER A 159 1.15 -18.32 -0.28
C SER A 159 1.77 -18.16 -1.67
N TYR A 160 3.09 -17.91 -1.76
CA TYR A 160 3.86 -17.72 -2.99
C TYR A 160 4.76 -18.93 -3.27
N THR A 161 5.19 -19.08 -4.52
CA THR A 161 6.11 -20.16 -4.89
C THR A 161 7.51 -19.92 -4.31
N LEU A 162 8.29 -20.99 -4.16
CA LEU A 162 9.65 -20.88 -3.63
C LEU A 162 10.52 -19.95 -4.49
N ALA A 163 10.33 -19.98 -5.82
CA ALA A 163 11.03 -19.08 -6.73
C ALA A 163 10.69 -17.61 -6.44
N GLN A 164 9.41 -17.28 -6.26
CA GLN A 164 8.98 -15.93 -5.92
C GLN A 164 9.55 -15.48 -4.56
N GLN A 165 9.50 -16.36 -3.55
CA GLN A 165 9.95 -16.04 -2.18
C GLN A 165 11.42 -15.59 -2.11
N THR A 166 12.29 -16.06 -3.03
CA THR A 166 13.69 -15.60 -3.08
C THR A 166 13.84 -14.12 -3.42
N TRP A 167 12.84 -13.54 -4.06
CA TRP A 167 12.84 -12.15 -4.50
C TRP A 167 11.99 -11.26 -3.62
N LEU A 168 10.92 -11.76 -2.98
CA LEU A 168 10.10 -10.97 -2.06
C LEU A 168 10.92 -10.43 -0.89
N ILE A 169 10.60 -9.22 -0.44
CA ILE A 169 11.09 -8.72 0.85
C ILE A 169 9.93 -8.64 1.84
N ASN A 170 10.23 -8.83 3.12
CA ASN A 170 9.25 -8.58 4.17
C ASN A 170 9.36 -7.14 4.69
N ILE A 171 8.40 -6.74 5.53
CA ILE A 171 8.33 -5.37 6.07
C ILE A 171 9.61 -5.03 6.86
N ALA A 172 10.13 -5.96 7.66
CA ALA A 172 11.37 -5.75 8.42
C ALA A 172 12.56 -5.52 7.49
N GLY A 173 12.71 -6.33 6.44
CA GLY A 173 13.74 -6.17 5.41
C GLY A 173 13.62 -4.84 4.67
N PHE A 174 12.39 -4.37 4.39
CA PHE A 174 12.19 -3.02 3.85
C PHE A 174 12.63 -1.92 4.83
N ILE A 175 12.29 -2.02 6.11
CA ILE A 175 12.75 -1.07 7.14
C ILE A 175 14.28 -1.04 7.20
N ASP A 176 14.92 -2.20 7.20
CA ASP A 176 16.38 -2.29 7.23
C ASP A 176 17.03 -1.72 5.95
N LEU A 177 16.42 -1.94 4.79
CA LEU A 177 16.84 -1.30 3.54
C LEU A 177 16.82 0.24 3.64
N THR A 178 15.73 0.82 4.16
CA THR A 178 15.64 2.29 4.31
C THR A 178 16.71 2.83 5.27
N ARG A 179 16.99 2.11 6.36
CA ARG A 179 18.04 2.46 7.33
C ARG A 179 19.43 2.36 6.73
N TYR A 180 19.69 1.29 5.97
CA TYR A 180 20.95 1.07 5.27
C TYR A 180 21.21 2.22 4.29
N ARG A 181 20.27 2.50 3.38
CA ARG A 181 20.35 3.60 2.40
C ARG A 181 20.55 4.96 3.07
N ARG A 182 19.97 5.21 4.24
CA ARG A 182 20.22 6.43 5.01
C ARG A 182 21.67 6.53 5.50
N ARG A 183 22.25 5.42 5.96
CA ARG A 183 23.58 5.33 6.59
C ARG A 183 24.73 5.21 5.61
N SER A 184 24.49 4.74 4.38
CA SER A 184 25.52 4.56 3.34
C SER A 184 26.19 5.90 2.98
N ASN A 185 27.24 6.22 3.74
CA ASN A 185 28.19 7.31 3.57
C ASN A 185 29.58 6.77 4.01
N CYS A 186 30.06 5.74 3.32
CA CYS A 186 31.45 5.27 3.40
C CYS A 186 31.69 4.37 2.18
N TRP A 187 32.76 4.65 1.45
CA TRP A 187 33.26 3.91 0.26
C TRP A 187 32.63 4.25 -1.09
N GLN A 188 32.76 5.51 -1.50
CA GLN A 188 33.26 5.81 -2.85
C GLN A 188 34.25 7.00 -2.71
N SER A 189 35.52 6.65 -2.57
CA SER A 189 36.69 7.52 -2.74
C SER A 189 37.62 6.81 -3.72
#